data_AF-A0A925KNE9-F1
#
_entry.id   AF-A0A925KNE9-F1
#
_cell.length_a   1.000
_cell.length_b   1.000
_cell.length_c   1.000
_cell.angle_alpha   90.00
_cell.angle_beta   90.00
_cell.angle_gamma   90.00
#
_symmetry.space_group_name_H-M   'P 1'
#
loop_
_entity.id
_entity.type
_entity.pdbx_description
1 polymer ?
#
loop_
_entity_poly.entity_id
_entity_poly.type
_entity_poly.pdbx_seq_one_letter_code
_entity_poly.pdbx_strand_id
1 'polypeptide(L)'
;MRSPRFLFFCTAFFFALVLAIGSATVGAALDSPPPVLEVNGGFEHESLQDYVDFLPDPAAQFSLAELISAPVDRFRPVADIGRSHGLVEGAYWLRFTLRQHGLEARDLFLEIAYPYLDAIELYAPAPDGTYLTKQAGDRLPFDMREVEYQNPGFRIKLADAAPKTYYLRIETRGAMAFPMTLWAPQPFVDATFSERTVLGVFYGVILAMILYNLA
;
A
#
# COMPACT_ATOMS: atom_id res chain seq x y z
N MET A 1 49.35 54.18 -32.39
CA MET A 1 48.83 53.05 -33.20
C MET A 1 48.50 51.90 -32.24
N ARG A 2 47.21 51.79 -31.87
CA ARG A 2 46.31 50.60 -31.99
C ARG A 2 46.87 49.30 -31.41
N SER A 3 46.29 48.57 -30.45
CA SER A 3 45.25 48.72 -29.41
C SER A 3 45.25 47.37 -28.65
N PRO A 4 45.02 47.32 -27.32
CA PRO A 4 45.04 46.09 -26.52
C PRO A 4 43.62 45.56 -26.31
N ARG A 5 43.14 44.63 -27.14
CA ARG A 5 41.84 43.97 -27.00
C ARG A 5 41.91 42.67 -27.81
N PHE A 6 41.89 41.48 -27.20
CA PHE A 6 41.21 40.29 -27.77
C PHE A 6 41.37 38.96 -27.00
N LEU A 7 42.19 38.85 -25.96
CA LEU A 7 42.41 37.56 -25.29
C LEU A 7 42.21 37.57 -23.77
N PHE A 8 41.27 38.39 -23.31
CA PHE A 8 40.73 38.37 -21.93
C PHE A 8 39.22 38.09 -21.90
N PHE A 9 38.67 37.45 -22.95
CA PHE A 9 37.23 37.26 -23.14
C PHE A 9 36.80 35.80 -23.29
N CYS A 10 37.52 34.85 -22.67
CA CYS A 10 37.08 33.44 -22.59
C CYS A 10 36.97 32.88 -21.17
N THR A 11 37.36 33.61 -20.13
CA THR A 11 37.31 33.14 -18.73
C THR A 11 36.22 33.81 -17.89
N ALA A 12 35.30 34.56 -18.52
CA ALA A 12 34.24 35.31 -17.83
C ALA A 12 32.81 35.10 -18.40
N PHE A 13 32.57 34.02 -19.16
CA PHE A 13 31.21 33.68 -19.63
C PHE A 13 30.80 32.21 -19.41
N PHE A 14 31.59 31.42 -18.69
CA PHE A 14 31.19 30.08 -18.25
C PHE A 14 30.79 30.01 -16.76
N PHE A 15 30.70 31.17 -16.11
CA PHE A 15 30.29 31.32 -14.71
C PHE A 15 28.86 31.89 -14.56
N ALA A 16 28.12 32.03 -15.67
CA ALA A 16 26.77 32.59 -15.71
C ALA A 16 25.69 31.64 -16.29
N LEU A 17 26.00 30.33 -16.39
CA LEU A 17 25.03 29.29 -16.79
C LEU A 17 24.90 28.17 -15.73
N VAL A 18 25.32 28.44 -14.49
CA VAL A 18 25.15 27.54 -13.34
C VAL A 18 24.05 28.03 -12.38
N LEU A 19 23.35 29.13 -12.72
CA LEU A 19 22.47 29.83 -11.78
C LEU A 19 20.98 29.88 -12.18
N ALA A 20 20.51 28.93 -13.01
CA ALA A 20 19.11 28.90 -13.43
C ALA A 20 18.53 27.48 -13.66
N ILE A 21 19.05 26.46 -12.97
CA ILE A 21 18.27 25.23 -12.78
C ILE A 21 17.61 25.39 -11.42
N GLY A 22 16.32 25.67 -11.49
CA GLY A 22 15.49 26.12 -10.40
C GLY A 22 15.73 25.33 -9.13
N SER A 23 15.81 26.08 -8.02
CA SER A 23 15.41 25.59 -6.73
C SER A 23 13.98 25.06 -6.87
N ALA A 24 13.84 23.78 -7.23
CA ALA A 24 12.65 23.03 -6.89
C ALA A 24 12.67 23.00 -5.36
N THR A 25 11.96 23.94 -4.76
CA THR A 25 11.58 23.88 -3.36
C THR A 25 10.75 22.62 -3.21
N VAL A 26 11.42 21.49 -2.94
CA VAL A 26 10.80 20.30 -2.36
C VAL A 26 10.45 20.70 -0.94
N GLY A 27 9.30 21.36 -0.82
CA GLY A 27 8.89 22.05 0.39
C GLY A 27 7.43 22.42 0.30
N ALA A 28 6.57 21.43 0.08
CA ALA A 28 5.14 21.45 0.38
C ALA A 28 4.49 20.13 -0.09
N ALA A 29 4.75 19.03 0.62
CA ALA A 29 3.93 17.82 0.49
C ALA A 29 3.80 17.09 1.84
N LEU A 30 3.80 17.83 2.95
CA LEU A 30 3.67 17.27 4.30
C LEU A 30 2.25 17.40 4.87
N ASP A 31 1.28 17.86 4.07
CA ASP A 31 -0.02 18.31 4.61
C ASP A 31 -1.23 17.93 3.73
N SER A 32 -1.02 17.05 2.75
CA SER A 32 -2.14 16.53 1.95
C SER A 32 -2.73 15.32 2.67
N PRO A 33 -4.04 15.28 2.98
CA PRO A 33 -4.67 14.03 3.39
C PRO A 33 -4.40 12.96 2.32
N PRO A 34 -4.28 11.67 2.70
CA PRO A 34 -3.98 10.61 1.75
C PRO A 34 -4.98 10.70 0.61
N PRO A 35 -4.53 10.57 -0.65
CA PRO A 35 -5.44 10.68 -1.78
C PRO A 35 -6.53 9.62 -1.61
N VAL A 36 -7.77 10.03 -1.86
CA VAL A 36 -8.94 9.18 -1.67
C VAL A 36 -9.04 8.26 -2.88
N LEU A 37 -9.06 6.95 -2.64
CA LEU A 37 -9.35 6.00 -3.70
C LEU A 37 -10.86 5.99 -3.99
N GLU A 38 -11.20 6.36 -5.22
CA GLU A 38 -12.58 6.38 -5.72
C GLU A 38 -12.97 5.01 -6.30
N VAL A 39 -13.89 4.32 -5.64
CA VAL A 39 -14.46 3.06 -6.08
C VAL A 39 -15.72 3.34 -6.91
N ASN A 40 -15.63 3.14 -8.21
CA ASN A 40 -16.72 3.40 -9.17
C ASN A 40 -17.42 2.11 -9.63
N GLY A 41 -18.42 2.25 -10.50
CA GLY A 41 -19.25 1.14 -10.98
C GLY A 41 -18.48 0.03 -11.70
N GLY A 42 -17.40 0.39 -12.40
CA GLY A 42 -16.51 -0.54 -13.13
C GLY A 42 -15.21 -0.86 -12.39
N PHE A 43 -15.17 -0.67 -11.07
CA PHE A 43 -13.98 -0.98 -10.28
C PHE A 43 -13.71 -2.49 -10.31
N GLU A 44 -12.54 -2.89 -10.78
CA GLU A 44 -12.10 -4.28 -10.77
C GLU A 44 -11.09 -4.53 -9.66
N HIS A 45 -9.96 -3.82 -9.72
CA HIS A 45 -8.92 -3.85 -8.71
C HIS A 45 -8.03 -2.61 -8.84
N GLU A 46 -7.39 -2.21 -7.74
CA GLU A 46 -6.43 -1.10 -7.74
C GLU A 46 -5.35 -1.33 -6.66
N SER A 47 -4.09 -1.02 -7.01
CA SER A 47 -2.98 -0.99 -6.05
C SER A 47 -3.12 0.22 -5.12
N LEU A 48 -3.02 -0.01 -3.81
CA LEU A 48 -3.10 1.07 -2.82
C LEU A 48 -1.78 1.81 -2.60
N GLN A 49 -0.71 1.48 -3.34
CA GLN A 49 0.61 2.09 -3.15
C GLN A 49 0.63 3.62 -3.34
N ASP A 50 -0.30 4.19 -4.11
CA ASP A 50 -0.38 5.63 -4.29
C ASP A 50 -1.41 6.30 -3.36
N TYR A 51 -2.15 5.51 -2.57
CA TYR A 51 -3.29 5.94 -1.74
C TYR A 51 -3.10 5.70 -0.24
N VAL A 52 -1.89 5.30 0.14
CA VAL A 52 -1.56 4.91 1.51
C VAL A 52 -0.48 5.82 2.05
N ASP A 53 -0.70 6.29 3.25
CA ASP A 53 0.37 6.83 4.08
C ASP A 53 0.81 5.79 5.12
N PHE A 54 2.05 5.87 5.57
CA PHE A 54 2.62 5.05 6.60
C PHE A 54 3.25 5.87 7.74
N LEU A 55 3.32 5.25 8.91
CA LEU A 55 3.97 5.74 10.12
C LEU A 55 4.68 4.56 10.81
N PRO A 56 6.02 4.57 10.88
CA PRO A 56 6.77 3.59 11.66
C PRO A 56 6.51 3.74 13.16
N ASP A 57 6.33 2.62 13.85
CA ASP A 57 6.22 2.49 15.30
C ASP A 57 7.16 1.38 15.80
N PRO A 58 8.49 1.63 15.84
CA PRO A 58 9.47 0.64 16.28
C PRO A 58 9.24 0.12 17.70
N ALA A 59 8.65 0.95 18.56
CA ALA A 59 8.35 0.61 19.96
C ALA A 59 6.99 -0.08 20.13
N ALA A 60 6.19 -0.20 19.07
CA ALA A 60 4.84 -0.77 19.07
C ALA A 60 3.92 -0.16 20.15
N GLN A 61 4.05 1.15 20.38
CA GLN A 61 3.42 1.85 21.51
C GLN A 61 2.21 2.69 21.12
N PHE A 62 2.03 3.02 19.83
CA PHE A 62 0.92 3.86 19.42
C PHE A 62 -0.40 3.10 19.46
N SER A 63 -1.44 3.78 19.92
CA SER A 63 -2.81 3.26 19.90
C SER A 63 -3.64 3.94 18.82
N LEU A 64 -4.68 3.26 18.32
CA LEU A 64 -5.60 3.85 17.35
C LEU A 64 -6.21 5.17 17.86
N ALA A 65 -6.58 5.23 19.15
CA ALA A 65 -7.16 6.43 19.74
C ALA A 65 -6.22 7.64 19.69
N GLU A 66 -4.92 7.42 19.89
CA GLU A 66 -3.90 8.47 19.73
C GLU A 66 -3.78 8.91 18.27
N LEU A 67 -3.84 7.97 17.31
CA LEU A 67 -3.71 8.29 15.88
C LEU A 67 -4.92 9.02 15.31
N ILE A 68 -6.11 8.79 15.86
CA ILE A 68 -7.33 9.53 15.48
C ILE A 68 -7.32 10.94 16.09
N SER A 69 -6.75 11.10 17.29
CA SER A 69 -6.80 12.36 18.05
C SER A 69 -5.62 13.30 17.79
N ALA A 70 -4.45 12.78 17.41
CA ALA A 70 -3.24 13.56 17.15
C ALA A 70 -3.05 13.81 15.64
N PRO A 71 -2.62 15.02 15.22
CA PRO A 71 -2.68 15.44 13.83
C PRO A 71 -1.84 14.63 12.85
N VAL A 72 -2.26 14.75 11.59
CA VAL A 72 -1.93 14.06 10.34
C VAL A 72 -0.44 14.10 9.96
N ASP A 73 0.36 14.96 10.58
CA ASP A 73 1.73 15.32 10.21
C ASP A 73 2.80 14.21 10.39
N ARG A 74 2.44 13.12 11.07
CA ARG A 74 3.37 11.98 11.28
C ARG A 74 3.34 10.98 10.13
N PHE A 75 2.22 10.90 9.43
CA PHE A 75 2.03 9.99 8.31
C PHE A 75 2.73 10.53 7.07
N ARG A 76 3.42 9.66 6.34
CA ARG A 76 4.12 9.99 5.09
C ARG A 76 3.65 9.06 3.98
N PRO A 77 3.65 9.47 2.70
CA PRO A 77 3.26 8.57 1.61
C PRO A 77 4.07 7.27 1.60
N VAL A 78 3.41 6.13 1.38
CA VAL A 78 4.04 4.80 1.35
C VAL A 78 5.10 4.67 0.25
N ALA A 79 5.03 5.49 -0.80
CA ALA A 79 6.06 5.61 -1.84
C ALA A 79 7.44 6.04 -1.31
N ASP A 80 7.51 6.56 -0.07
CA ASP A 80 8.76 6.88 0.62
C ASP A 80 9.31 5.72 1.47
N ILE A 81 8.58 4.61 1.59
CA ILE A 81 9.08 3.40 2.24
C ILE A 81 10.34 2.92 1.49
N GLY A 82 11.42 2.71 2.25
CA GLY A 82 12.73 2.30 1.73
C GLY A 82 13.65 3.46 1.30
N ARG A 83 13.15 4.68 1.09
CA ARG A 83 14.01 5.86 0.78
C ARG A 83 14.68 6.47 2.01
N SER A 84 14.08 6.35 3.18
CA SER A 84 14.54 7.05 4.40
C SER A 84 14.66 6.19 5.65
N HIS A 85 14.13 4.96 5.64
CA HIS A 85 14.13 4.07 6.81
C HIS A 85 14.63 2.70 6.36
N GLY A 86 15.85 2.33 6.79
CA GLY A 86 16.29 0.93 6.74
C GLY A 86 15.38 0.04 7.59
N LEU A 87 15.52 -1.28 7.48
CA LEU A 87 14.73 -2.29 8.21
C LEU A 87 14.37 -1.83 9.64
N VAL A 88 13.12 -1.43 9.86
CA VAL A 88 12.60 -1.19 11.22
C VAL A 88 11.91 -2.47 11.66
N GLU A 89 12.46 -3.12 12.66
CA GLU A 89 11.76 -4.15 13.42
C GLU A 89 10.72 -3.46 14.32
N GLY A 90 9.47 -3.91 14.28
CA GLY A 90 8.40 -3.33 15.09
C GLY A 90 7.04 -3.30 14.37
N ALA A 91 6.23 -2.30 14.70
CA ALA A 91 4.93 -2.07 14.09
C ALA A 91 4.98 -0.96 13.03
N TYR A 92 4.12 -1.07 12.03
CA TYR A 92 3.87 -0.06 11.02
C TYR A 92 2.38 0.26 11.02
N TRP A 93 2.07 1.54 11.10
CA TRP A 93 0.72 2.05 10.91
C TRP A 93 0.57 2.54 9.48
N LEU A 94 -0.45 2.05 8.79
CA LEU A 94 -0.81 2.47 7.45
C LEU A 94 -2.20 3.07 7.50
N ARG A 95 -2.44 4.10 6.69
CA ARG A 95 -3.73 4.79 6.62
C ARG A 95 -4.10 5.02 5.16
N PHE A 96 -5.33 4.70 4.81
CA PHE A 96 -5.89 4.94 3.49
C PHE A 96 -7.36 5.34 3.59
N THR A 97 -7.84 6.09 2.61
CA THR A 97 -9.23 6.55 2.58
C THR A 97 -9.92 6.03 1.32
N LEU A 98 -11.05 5.37 1.50
CA LEU A 98 -11.88 4.85 0.42
C LEU A 98 -13.16 5.66 0.33
N ARG A 99 -13.60 5.94 -0.89
CA ARG A 99 -14.92 6.50 -1.17
C ARG A 99 -15.55 5.76 -2.33
N GLN A 100 -16.81 5.39 -2.23
CA GLN A 100 -17.53 4.82 -3.37
C GLN A 100 -18.43 5.85 -4.04
N HIS A 101 -18.59 5.70 -5.35
CA HIS A 101 -19.61 6.39 -6.13
C HIS A 101 -20.88 5.55 -6.19
N GLY A 102 -21.96 6.09 -5.63
CA GLY A 102 -23.28 5.47 -5.60
C GLY A 102 -23.80 5.26 -4.19
N LEU A 103 -25.05 4.81 -4.09
CA LEU A 103 -25.76 4.58 -2.82
C LEU A 103 -25.86 3.08 -2.48
N GLU A 104 -25.49 2.20 -3.41
CA GLU A 104 -25.52 0.76 -3.18
C GLU A 104 -24.30 0.32 -2.39
N ALA A 105 -24.52 -0.58 -1.43
CA ALA A 105 -23.42 -1.14 -0.65
C ALA A 105 -22.53 -2.01 -1.54
N ARG A 106 -21.22 -1.85 -1.42
CA ARG A 106 -20.21 -2.66 -2.12
C ARG A 106 -19.37 -3.43 -1.13
N ASP A 107 -19.20 -4.72 -1.41
CA ASP A 107 -18.23 -5.57 -0.73
C ASP A 107 -16.94 -5.58 -1.54
N LEU A 108 -15.82 -5.33 -0.89
CA LEU A 108 -14.48 -5.30 -1.45
C LEU A 108 -13.57 -6.21 -0.64
N PHE A 109 -12.46 -6.61 -1.26
CA PHE A 109 -11.43 -7.40 -0.60
C PHE A 109 -10.10 -6.64 -0.62
N LEU A 110 -9.58 -6.32 0.56
CA LEU A 110 -8.23 -5.80 0.70
C LEU A 110 -7.28 -6.99 0.81
N GLU A 111 -6.44 -7.18 -0.19
CA GLU A 111 -5.35 -8.15 -0.18
C GLU A 111 -4.05 -7.46 0.24
N ILE A 112 -3.30 -8.10 1.13
CA ILE A 112 -1.88 -7.78 1.34
C ILE A 112 -1.07 -8.95 0.79
N ALA A 113 -0.41 -8.76 -0.34
CA ALA A 113 0.31 -9.82 -1.06
C ALA A 113 1.67 -10.16 -0.41
N TYR A 114 1.63 -10.45 0.90
CA TYR A 114 2.76 -10.91 1.70
C TYR A 114 2.28 -11.95 2.72
N PRO A 115 2.47 -13.26 2.44
CA PRO A 115 1.89 -14.33 3.25
C PRO A 115 2.55 -14.50 4.63
N TYR A 116 3.77 -13.99 4.82
CA TYR A 116 4.57 -14.15 6.04
C TYR A 116 4.45 -12.97 7.01
N LEU A 117 3.31 -12.27 7.00
CA LEU A 117 3.06 -11.22 7.99
C LEU A 117 2.59 -11.85 9.30
N ASP A 118 3.39 -11.65 10.35
CA ASP A 118 3.16 -12.18 11.70
C ASP A 118 1.76 -11.80 12.22
N ALA A 119 1.48 -10.49 12.29
CA ALA A 119 0.21 -9.97 12.80
C ALA A 119 -0.23 -8.70 12.05
N ILE A 120 -1.50 -8.68 11.65
CA ILE A 120 -2.11 -7.55 10.94
C ILE A 120 -3.46 -7.25 11.59
N GLU A 121 -3.69 -5.98 11.92
CA GLU A 121 -4.96 -5.51 12.46
C GLU A 121 -5.51 -4.41 11.57
N LEU A 122 -6.70 -4.61 11.02
CA LEU A 122 -7.45 -3.60 10.28
C LEU A 122 -8.49 -2.98 11.21
N TYR A 123 -8.45 -1.66 11.31
CA TYR A 123 -9.44 -0.84 11.98
C TYR A 123 -10.36 -0.22 10.92
N ALA A 124 -11.58 -0.75 10.82
CA ALA A 124 -12.59 -0.30 9.87
C ALA A 124 -13.62 0.63 10.56
N PRO A 125 -13.94 1.80 9.99
CA PRO A 125 -14.91 2.72 10.59
C PRO A 125 -16.31 2.13 10.56
N ALA A 126 -16.99 2.17 11.70
CA ALA A 126 -18.36 1.76 11.88
C ALA A 126 -19.34 2.94 11.75
N PRO A 127 -20.63 2.69 11.47
CA PRO A 127 -21.64 3.75 11.31
C PRO A 127 -21.85 4.61 12.56
N ASP A 128 -21.51 4.11 13.75
CA ASP A 128 -21.62 4.81 15.04
C ASP A 128 -20.40 5.69 15.35
N GLY A 129 -19.42 5.77 14.43
CA GLY A 129 -18.18 6.51 14.60
C GLY A 129 -17.09 5.75 15.37
N THR A 130 -17.34 4.50 15.78
CA THR A 130 -16.32 3.62 16.36
C THR A 130 -15.52 2.92 15.26
N TYR A 131 -14.50 2.15 15.67
CA TYR A 131 -13.71 1.32 14.76
C TYR A 131 -13.85 -0.16 15.13
N LEU A 132 -14.24 -0.96 14.14
CA LEU A 132 -14.24 -2.42 14.24
C LEU A 132 -12.82 -2.93 13.96
N THR A 133 -12.29 -3.72 14.87
CA THR A 133 -10.98 -4.35 14.72
C THR A 133 -11.15 -5.72 14.07
N LYS A 134 -10.44 -5.94 12.97
CA LYS A 134 -10.32 -7.23 12.29
C LYS A 134 -8.87 -7.66 12.33
N GLN A 135 -8.61 -8.95 12.53
CA GLN A 135 -7.24 -9.46 12.61
C GLN A 135 -6.97 -10.48 11.50
N ALA A 136 -5.77 -10.43 10.94
CA ALA A 136 -5.23 -11.39 9.98
C ALA A 136 -3.73 -11.60 10.24
N GLY A 137 -3.12 -12.57 9.58
CA GLY A 137 -1.70 -12.89 9.73
C GLY A 137 -1.45 -14.39 9.79
N ASP A 138 -0.18 -14.79 9.80
CA ASP A 138 0.23 -16.19 9.86
C ASP A 138 0.15 -16.80 11.27
N ARG A 139 0.16 -15.97 12.31
CA ARG A 139 0.00 -16.39 13.71
C ARG A 139 -1.44 -16.71 14.08
N LEU A 140 -2.41 -16.31 13.26
CA LEU A 140 -3.83 -16.67 13.41
C LEU A 140 -4.10 -18.03 12.78
N PRO A 141 -4.78 -18.95 13.50
CA PRO A 141 -5.22 -20.22 12.92
C PRO A 141 -5.98 -19.99 11.62
N PHE A 142 -5.73 -20.85 10.62
CA PHE A 142 -6.34 -20.72 9.29
C PHE A 142 -7.88 -20.62 9.35
N ASP A 143 -8.50 -21.39 10.25
CA ASP A 143 -9.95 -21.45 10.46
C ASP A 143 -10.57 -20.16 11.02
N MET A 144 -9.75 -19.21 11.51
CA MET A 144 -10.23 -17.91 12.00
C MET A 144 -10.13 -16.81 10.94
N ARG A 145 -9.62 -17.10 9.74
CA ARG A 145 -9.46 -16.11 8.67
C ARG A 145 -10.80 -15.85 7.98
N GLU A 146 -11.11 -14.58 7.72
CA GLU A 146 -12.34 -14.18 7.00
C GLU A 146 -12.38 -14.69 5.54
N VAL A 147 -11.21 -15.03 4.98
CA VAL A 147 -11.03 -15.50 3.60
C VAL A 147 -9.98 -16.61 3.58
N GLU A 148 -10.36 -17.78 3.04
CA GLU A 148 -9.48 -18.94 2.85
C GLU A 148 -8.56 -18.71 1.63
N TYR A 149 -7.59 -17.82 1.79
CA TYR A 149 -6.60 -17.49 0.76
C TYR A 149 -5.20 -17.43 1.36
N GLN A 150 -4.18 -17.67 0.52
CA GLN A 150 -2.80 -17.76 0.96
C GLN A 150 -2.27 -16.42 1.50
N ASN A 151 -2.71 -15.32 0.88
CA ASN A 151 -2.34 -13.98 1.30
C ASN A 151 -3.34 -13.48 2.35
N PRO A 152 -2.86 -12.81 3.42
CA PRO A 152 -3.74 -12.18 4.38
C PRO A 152 -4.55 -11.07 3.71
N GLY A 153 -5.79 -10.91 4.15
CA GLY A 153 -6.67 -9.88 3.63
C GLY A 153 -7.95 -9.73 4.45
N PHE A 154 -8.71 -8.71 4.11
CA PHE A 154 -9.89 -8.29 4.87
C PHE A 154 -11.05 -7.97 3.95
N ARG A 155 -12.27 -8.34 4.37
CA ARG A 155 -13.48 -7.87 3.69
C ARG A 155 -13.80 -6.45 4.14
N ILE A 156 -13.92 -5.54 3.18
CA ILE A 156 -14.30 -4.14 3.41
C ILE A 156 -15.69 -3.92 2.84
N LYS A 157 -16.59 -3.36 3.64
CA LYS A 157 -17.94 -3.01 3.20
C LYS A 157 -18.10 -1.50 3.14
N LEU A 158 -18.28 -0.97 1.94
CA LEU A 158 -18.64 0.42 1.73
C LEU A 158 -20.16 0.53 1.69
N ALA A 159 -20.76 1.11 2.73
CA ALA A 159 -22.22 1.19 2.89
C ALA A 159 -22.83 2.50 2.36
N ASP A 160 -22.04 3.55 2.18
CA ASP A 160 -22.46 4.89 1.78
C ASP A 160 -21.38 5.56 0.93
N ALA A 161 -21.67 6.74 0.38
CA ALA A 161 -20.76 7.52 -0.46
C ALA A 161 -19.80 8.41 0.35
N ALA A 162 -19.79 8.32 1.69
CA ALA A 162 -18.91 9.14 2.50
C ALA A 162 -17.48 8.58 2.43
N PRO A 163 -16.45 9.45 2.39
CA PRO A 163 -15.07 9.01 2.50
C PRO A 163 -14.84 8.38 3.87
N LYS A 164 -14.25 7.18 3.88
CA LYS A 164 -13.98 6.40 5.09
C LYS A 164 -12.49 6.11 5.18
N THR A 165 -11.89 6.54 6.28
CA THR A 165 -10.47 6.32 6.57
C THR A 165 -10.30 5.05 7.39
N TYR A 166 -9.47 4.16 6.87
CA TYR A 166 -9.10 2.89 7.48
C TYR A 166 -7.67 3.01 8.02
N TYR A 167 -7.42 2.32 9.13
CA TYR A 167 -6.08 2.18 9.69
C TYR A 167 -5.69 0.72 9.71
N LEU A 168 -4.46 0.43 9.33
CA LEU A 168 -3.91 -0.92 9.32
C LEU A 168 -2.64 -0.91 10.16
N ARG A 169 -2.56 -1.80 11.14
CA ARG A 169 -1.36 -2.01 11.94
C ARG A 169 -0.73 -3.32 11.51
N ILE A 170 0.52 -3.29 11.07
CA ILE A 170 1.29 -4.46 10.68
C ILE A 170 2.47 -4.59 11.63
N GLU A 171 2.59 -5.72 12.32
CA GLU A 171 3.76 -6.06 13.12
C GLU A 171 4.60 -7.10 12.36
N THR A 172 5.87 -6.78 12.09
CA THR A 172 6.74 -7.67 11.31
C THR A 172 8.22 -7.47 11.64
N ARG A 173 8.99 -8.54 11.46
CA ARG A 173 10.45 -8.55 11.61
C ARG A 173 11.10 -8.55 10.23
N GLY A 174 11.17 -7.36 9.62
CA GLY A 174 12.08 -7.12 8.50
C GLY A 174 11.49 -6.95 7.10
N ALA A 175 10.17 -6.80 6.95
CA ALA A 175 9.58 -6.49 5.65
C ALA A 175 9.71 -4.99 5.29
N MET A 176 10.13 -4.72 4.05
CA MET A 176 10.30 -3.37 3.50
C MET A 176 9.16 -2.94 2.57
N ALA A 177 8.25 -3.82 2.19
CA ALA A 177 7.16 -3.47 1.28
C ALA A 177 5.91 -4.29 1.61
N PHE A 178 4.77 -3.61 1.65
CA PHE A 178 3.45 -4.21 1.84
C PHE A 178 2.63 -3.93 0.58
N PRO A 179 2.76 -4.76 -0.47
CA PRO A 179 1.94 -4.61 -1.66
C PRO A 179 0.49 -4.88 -1.28
N MET A 180 -0.31 -3.81 -1.27
CA MET A 180 -1.73 -3.86 -0.93
C MET A 180 -2.55 -3.57 -2.17
N THR A 181 -3.53 -4.43 -2.42
CA THR A 181 -4.43 -4.31 -3.57
C THR A 181 -5.86 -4.41 -3.08
N LEU A 182 -6.71 -3.48 -3.53
CA LEU A 182 -8.13 -3.52 -3.26
C LEU A 182 -8.83 -4.16 -4.46
N TRP A 183 -9.62 -5.19 -4.22
CA TRP A 183 -10.28 -5.99 -5.26
C TRP A 183 -11.80 -5.91 -5.13
N ALA A 184 -12.48 -5.93 -6.28
CA ALA A 184 -13.87 -6.33 -6.36
C ALA A 184 -13.99 -7.87 -6.26
N PRO A 185 -15.13 -8.41 -5.75
CA PRO A 185 -15.25 -9.83 -5.43
C PRO A 185 -15.10 -10.77 -6.65
N GLN A 186 -15.70 -10.43 -7.80
CA GLN A 186 -15.65 -11.27 -8.99
C GLN A 186 -14.24 -11.31 -9.61
N PRO A 187 -13.58 -10.17 -9.91
CA PRO A 187 -12.19 -10.17 -10.39
C PRO A 187 -11.21 -10.92 -9.49
N PHE A 188 -11.38 -10.83 -8.16
CA PHE A 188 -10.56 -11.60 -7.21
C PHE A 188 -10.70 -13.12 -7.39
N VAL A 189 -11.93 -13.61 -7.53
CA VAL A 189 -12.20 -15.04 -7.76
C VAL A 189 -11.65 -15.48 -9.12
N ASP A 190 -11.84 -14.67 -10.17
CA ASP A 190 -11.36 -14.99 -11.51
C ASP A 190 -9.83 -15.07 -11.56
N ALA A 191 -9.14 -14.11 -10.93
CA ALA A 191 -7.68 -14.08 -10.84
C ALA A 191 -7.14 -15.34 -10.13
N THR A 192 -7.70 -15.67 -8.96
CA THR A 192 -7.29 -16.85 -8.18
C THR A 192 -7.60 -18.18 -8.89
N PHE A 193 -8.68 -18.25 -9.67
CA PHE A 193 -9.02 -19.44 -10.45
C PHE A 193 -8.06 -19.67 -11.62
N SER A 194 -7.68 -18.60 -12.32
CA SER A 194 -6.72 -18.66 -13.43
C SER A 194 -5.36 -19.20 -12.97
N GLU A 195 -4.84 -18.68 -11.86
CA GLU A 195 -3.56 -19.14 -11.28
C GLU A 195 -3.60 -20.63 -10.91
N ARG A 196 -4.70 -21.08 -10.26
CA ARG A 196 -4.88 -22.48 -9.88
C ARG A 196 -4.97 -23.42 -11.09
N THR A 197 -5.55 -22.95 -12.19
CA THR A 197 -5.66 -23.73 -13.43
C THR A 197 -4.30 -24.02 -14.04
N VAL A 198 -3.41 -23.02 -14.09
CA VAL A 198 -2.04 -23.19 -14.58
C VAL A 198 -1.25 -24.17 -13.71
N LEU A 199 -1.36 -24.06 -12.39
CA LEU A 199 -0.75 -24.99 -11.44
C LEU A 199 -1.30 -26.42 -11.62
N GLY A 200 -2.61 -26.58 -11.83
CA GLY A 200 -3.24 -27.86 -12.10
C GLY A 200 -2.68 -28.54 -13.36
N VAL A 201 -2.50 -27.77 -14.45
CA VAL A 201 -1.88 -28.28 -15.69
C VAL A 201 -0.42 -28.66 -15.44
N PHE A 202 0.35 -27.81 -14.75
CA PHE A 202 1.74 -28.08 -14.41
C PHE A 202 1.90 -29.39 -13.62
N TYR A 203 1.10 -29.57 -12.55
CA TYR A 203 1.11 -30.80 -11.78
C TYR A 203 0.61 -32.01 -12.57
N GLY A 204 -0.34 -31.82 -13.49
CA GLY A 204 -0.79 -32.87 -14.42
C GLY A 204 0.32 -33.37 -15.34
N VAL A 205 1.15 -32.47 -15.88
CA VAL A 205 2.31 -32.83 -16.71
C VAL A 205 3.36 -33.59 -15.89
N ILE A 206 3.67 -33.13 -14.68
CA ILE A 206 4.59 -33.83 -13.77
C ILE A 206 4.07 -35.23 -13.46
N LEU A 207 2.78 -35.37 -13.14
CA LEU A 207 2.17 -36.66 -12.85
C LEU A 207 2.24 -37.59 -14.07
N ALA A 208 1.94 -37.10 -15.26
CA ALA A 208 2.04 -37.87 -16.50
C ALA A 208 3.47 -38.36 -16.76
N MET A 209 4.48 -37.52 -16.50
CA MET A 209 5.89 -37.87 -16.63
C MET A 209 6.31 -38.94 -15.62
N ILE A 210 5.85 -38.84 -14.36
CA ILE A 210 6.09 -39.86 -13.33
C ILE A 210 5.45 -41.19 -13.74
N LEU A 211 4.19 -41.18 -14.16
CA LEU A 211 3.49 -42.38 -14.59
C LEU A 211 4.13 -43.03 -15.83
N TYR A 212 4.59 -42.22 -16.79
CA TYR A 212 5.33 -42.70 -17.95
C TYR A 212 6.66 -43.36 -17.57
N ASN A 213 7.37 -42.83 -16.57
CA ASN A 213 8.64 -43.38 -16.13
C ASN A 213 8.50 -44.64 -15.27
N LEU A 214 7.35 -44.83 -14.63
CA LEU A 214 7.05 -45.99 -13.80
C LEU A 214 6.45 -47.16 -14.60
N ALA A 215 6.01 -46.90 -15.84
CA ALA A 215 5.52 -47.89 -16.79
C ALA A 215 6.67 -48.51 -17.60
#